data_AF-A0AAN0JY60-F1
#
_entry.id   AF-A0AAN0JY60-F1
#
_cell.length_a   1.000
_cell.length_b   1.000
_cell.length_c   1.000
_cell.angle_alpha   90.00
_cell.angle_beta   90.00
_cell.angle_gamma   90.00
#
_symmetry.space_group_name_H-M   'P 1'
#
loop_
_entity.id
_entity.type
_entity.pdbx_description
1 polymer ?
#
loop_
_entity_poly.entity_id
_entity_poly.type
_entity_poly.pdbx_seq_one_letter_code
_entity_poly.pdbx_strand_id
1 'polypeptide(L)'
;MEALHKRWLQVNPTASWRDVINALKQCKENELARTIEDKVTDPTAGRSTNDDMEVSTSDANPGPITGNPKDILRTRSSKLIDDISQNLYKTTTQLHAKGLIPQQAVDDVLVMGVMTDYTKAMKL
;
A
#
# COMPACT_ATOMS: atom_id res chain seq x y z
N MET A 1 -6.29 16.37 -5.41
CA MET A 1 -5.26 17.12 -6.14
C MET A 1 -5.61 18.60 -6.31
N GLU A 2 -6.87 18.97 -6.53
CA GLU A 2 -7.26 20.38 -6.69
C GLU A 2 -6.95 21.29 -5.49
N ALA A 3 -7.05 20.77 -4.25
CA ALA A 3 -6.77 21.57 -3.04
C ALA A 3 -5.28 21.95 -2.93
N LEU A 4 -4.38 21.06 -3.34
CA LEU A 4 -2.94 21.32 -3.35
C LEU A 4 -2.58 22.31 -4.47
N HIS A 5 -3.15 22.10 -5.66
CA HIS A 5 -2.94 22.99 -6.81
C HIS A 5 -3.44 24.41 -6.53
N LYS A 6 -4.63 24.57 -5.92
CA LYS A 6 -5.16 25.88 -5.53
C LYS A 6 -4.31 26.60 -4.48
N ARG A 7 -3.81 25.88 -3.45
CA ARG A 7 -2.91 26.47 -2.45
C ARG A 7 -1.57 26.88 -3.06
N TRP A 8 -1.07 26.14 -4.04
CA TRP A 8 0.20 26.46 -4.70
C TRP A 8 0.09 27.67 -5.63
N LEU A 9 -1.00 27.78 -6.40
CA LEU A 9 -1.30 28.95 -7.24
C LEU A 9 -1.45 30.26 -6.45
N GLN A 10 -1.87 30.19 -5.18
CA GLN A 10 -1.89 31.36 -4.29
C GLN A 10 -0.49 31.84 -3.91
N VAL A 11 0.46 30.92 -3.75
CA VAL A 11 1.82 31.23 -3.28
C VAL A 11 2.74 31.57 -4.45
N ASN A 12 2.60 30.88 -5.59
CA ASN A 12 3.34 31.17 -6.80
C ASN A 12 2.49 30.93 -8.05
N PRO A 13 1.79 31.96 -8.54
CA PRO A 13 0.86 31.84 -9.67
C PRO A 13 1.55 31.51 -11.01
N THR A 14 2.87 31.63 -11.08
CA THR A 14 3.67 31.34 -12.29
C THR A 14 4.30 29.94 -12.29
N ALA A 15 4.19 29.21 -11.17
CA ALA A 15 4.85 27.91 -11.03
C ALA A 15 4.17 26.83 -11.89
N SER A 16 4.99 26.07 -12.61
CA SER A 16 4.53 24.92 -13.38
C SER A 16 4.43 23.66 -12.51
N TRP A 17 3.66 22.66 -12.93
CA TRP A 17 3.62 21.36 -12.26
C TRP A 17 5.00 20.69 -12.14
N ARG A 18 5.93 20.97 -13.08
CA ARG A 18 7.31 20.49 -13.00
C ARG A 18 8.05 21.10 -11.81
N ASP A 19 7.84 22.39 -11.53
CA ASP A 19 8.45 23.06 -10.39
C ASP A 19 7.91 22.50 -9.06
N VAL A 20 6.61 22.20 -9.01
CA VAL A 20 5.95 21.55 -7.86
C VAL A 20 6.57 20.17 -7.60
N ILE A 21 6.69 19.34 -8.65
CA ILE A 21 7.26 17.99 -8.54
C ILE A 21 8.73 18.06 -8.09
N ASN A 22 9.51 19.01 -8.61
CA ASN A 22 10.92 19.16 -8.27
C ASN A 22 11.11 19.63 -6.81
N ALA A 23 10.26 20.56 -6.34
CA ALA A 23 10.24 20.99 -4.94
C ALA A 23 9.88 19.84 -3.99
N LEU A 24 8.89 19.01 -4.34
CA LEU A 24 8.53 17.82 -3.55
C LEU A 24 9.68 16.80 -3.48
N LYS A 25 10.40 16.59 -4.59
CA LYS A 25 11.61 15.74 -4.62
C LYS A 25 12.72 16.31 -3.72
N GLN A 26 12.94 17.64 -3.72
CA GLN A 26 13.91 18.27 -2.81
C GLN A 26 13.49 18.20 -1.33
N CYS A 27 12.19 18.25 -1.04
CA CYS A 27 11.64 18.05 0.30
C CYS A 27 11.61 16.58 0.74
N LYS A 28 12.17 15.65 -0.05
CA LYS A 28 12.16 14.19 0.15
C LYS A 28 10.75 13.56 0.14
N GLU A 29 9.74 14.26 -0.37
CA GLU A 29 8.38 13.76 -0.57
C GLU A 29 8.25 12.98 -1.90
N ASN A 30 9.05 11.93 -2.04
CA ASN A 30 9.21 11.19 -3.29
C ASN A 30 7.93 10.45 -3.74
N GLU A 31 7.14 9.91 -2.79
CA GLU A 31 5.88 9.21 -3.10
C GLU A 31 4.79 10.17 -3.58
N LEU A 32 4.73 11.37 -3.00
CA LEU A 32 3.78 12.40 -3.42
C LEU A 32 4.14 12.97 -4.79
N ALA A 33 5.44 13.22 -5.03
CA ALA A 33 5.95 13.65 -6.32
C ALA A 33 5.62 12.63 -7.43
N ARG A 34 5.83 11.33 -7.18
CA ARG A 34 5.55 10.26 -8.15
C ARG A 34 4.06 10.15 -8.47
N THR A 35 3.21 10.26 -7.46
CA THR A 35 1.73 10.22 -7.62
C THR A 35 1.22 11.38 -8.47
N ILE A 36 1.83 12.57 -8.36
CA ILE A 36 1.45 13.75 -9.15
C ILE A 36 2.02 13.63 -10.57
N GLU A 37 3.25 13.16 -10.73
CA GLU A 37 3.90 12.92 -12.03
C GLU A 37 3.11 11.93 -12.89
N ASP A 38 2.65 10.83 -12.30
CA ASP A 38 1.79 9.82 -12.95
C ASP A 38 0.47 10.42 -13.47
N LYS A 39 -0.12 11.35 -12.73
CA LYS A 39 -1.43 11.95 -13.07
C LYS A 39 -1.35 13.18 -13.97
N VAL A 40 -0.22 13.88 -14.00
CA VAL A 40 0.00 15.04 -14.90
C VAL A 40 0.50 14.58 -16.27
N THR A 41 1.16 13.42 -16.34
CA THR A 41 1.75 12.91 -17.58
C THR A 41 0.73 12.25 -18.51
N ASP A 42 -0.50 11.98 -18.08
CA ASP A 42 -1.46 11.24 -18.91
C ASP A 42 -2.83 11.90 -19.07
N PRO A 43 -3.09 12.47 -20.26
CA PRO A 43 -4.44 12.65 -20.78
C PRO A 43 -4.73 11.81 -22.04
N THR A 44 -3.93 10.79 -22.41
CA THR A 44 -4.15 10.08 -23.71
C THR A 44 -3.96 8.56 -23.70
N ALA A 45 -3.71 7.89 -22.57
CA ALA A 45 -3.85 6.41 -22.52
C ALA A 45 -5.31 5.95 -22.32
N GLY A 46 -6.27 6.71 -22.88
CA GLY A 46 -7.62 6.26 -23.15
C GLY A 46 -7.70 5.67 -24.56
N ARG A 47 -7.23 4.43 -24.75
CA ARG A 47 -7.73 3.58 -25.83
C ARG A 47 -8.17 2.25 -25.25
N SER A 48 -9.36 2.31 -24.68
CA SER A 48 -10.30 1.19 -24.67
C SER A 48 -10.49 0.71 -26.11
N THR A 49 -10.13 -0.53 -26.37
CA THR A 49 -10.87 -1.52 -27.17
C THR A 49 -10.00 -2.76 -27.11
N ASN A 50 -10.51 -3.81 -26.48
CA ASN A 50 -10.28 -5.22 -26.82
C ASN A 50 -11.34 -5.97 -26.01
N ASP A 51 -12.54 -5.98 -26.57
CA ASP A 51 -13.52 -7.03 -26.29
C ASP A 51 -12.89 -8.39 -26.60
N ASP A 52 -13.33 -9.38 -25.83
CA ASP A 52 -13.26 -10.81 -26.11
C ASP A 52 -11.88 -11.48 -25.99
N MET A 53 -11.65 -12.17 -24.87
CA MET A 53 -11.52 -13.63 -24.86
C MET A 53 -11.40 -14.14 -23.42
N GLU A 54 -12.46 -14.82 -22.97
CA GLU A 54 -12.40 -15.78 -21.87
C GLU A 54 -11.37 -16.88 -22.23
N VAL A 55 -10.47 -17.24 -21.31
CA VAL A 55 -10.01 -18.62 -21.08
C VAL A 55 -9.14 -18.63 -19.82
N SER A 56 -9.69 -19.31 -18.83
CA SER A 56 -9.04 -19.81 -17.62
C SER A 56 -7.97 -20.84 -17.97
N THR A 57 -6.75 -20.74 -17.42
CA THR A 57 -5.98 -21.89 -16.89
C THR A 57 -4.81 -21.44 -16.02
N SER A 58 -4.86 -21.89 -14.77
CA SER A 58 -3.78 -22.33 -13.89
C SER A 58 -2.40 -22.47 -14.54
N ASP A 59 -1.41 -21.73 -14.05
CA ASP A 59 -0.13 -22.26 -13.52
C ASP A 59 0.80 -21.09 -13.16
N ALA A 60 0.75 -20.73 -11.88
CA ALA A 60 1.47 -19.59 -11.33
C ALA A 60 2.95 -19.91 -11.08
N ASN A 61 3.77 -19.67 -12.10
CA ASN A 61 5.13 -19.21 -11.85
C ASN A 61 5.05 -17.68 -11.69
N PRO A 62 5.41 -17.07 -10.53
CA PRO A 62 5.31 -15.63 -10.40
C PRO A 62 6.46 -15.02 -11.19
N GLY A 63 6.18 -14.71 -12.46
CA GLY A 63 6.97 -13.75 -13.20
C GLY A 63 7.08 -12.43 -12.42
N PRO A 64 7.97 -11.52 -12.85
CA PRO A 64 8.14 -10.22 -12.21
C PRO A 64 6.76 -9.59 -12.02
N ILE A 65 6.43 -9.19 -10.80
CA ILE A 65 5.08 -8.75 -10.46
C ILE A 65 4.84 -7.37 -11.11
N THR A 66 4.51 -7.34 -12.40
CA THR A 66 4.11 -6.17 -13.18
C THR A 66 2.60 -5.94 -13.10
N GLY A 67 2.01 -6.21 -11.93
CA GLY A 67 0.58 -6.07 -11.68
C GLY A 67 0.25 -4.77 -10.96
N ASN A 68 -0.96 -4.26 -11.17
CA ASN A 68 -1.53 -3.17 -10.37
C ASN A 68 -1.37 -3.49 -8.86
N PRO A 69 -0.74 -2.61 -8.06
CA PRO A 69 -0.52 -2.81 -6.62
C PRO A 69 -1.77 -3.24 -5.86
N LYS A 70 -2.95 -2.75 -6.29
CA LYS A 70 -4.23 -3.10 -5.69
C LYS A 70 -4.60 -4.57 -5.88
N ASP A 71 -4.31 -5.14 -7.05
CA ASP A 71 -4.64 -6.52 -7.36
C ASP A 71 -3.64 -7.48 -6.68
N ILE A 72 -2.37 -7.08 -6.59
CA ILE A 72 -1.35 -7.80 -5.82
C ILE A 72 -1.75 -7.88 -4.33
N LEU A 73 -2.18 -6.77 -3.74
CA LEU A 73 -2.65 -6.74 -2.36
C LEU A 73 -3.89 -7.60 -2.19
N ARG A 74 -4.86 -7.57 -3.12
CA ARG A 74 -6.06 -8.40 -3.05
C ARG A 74 -5.74 -9.90 -3.11
N THR A 75 -4.80 -10.31 -3.95
CA THR A 75 -4.38 -11.73 -4.06
C THR A 75 -3.65 -12.19 -2.79
N ARG A 76 -2.85 -11.32 -2.16
CA ARG A 76 -2.07 -11.68 -0.97
C ARG A 76 -2.83 -11.47 0.33
N SER A 77 -3.90 -10.67 0.34
CA SER A 77 -4.69 -10.38 1.54
C SER A 77 -5.44 -11.59 2.07
N SER A 78 -6.00 -12.44 1.19
CA SER A 78 -6.71 -13.65 1.62
C SER A 78 -5.79 -14.60 2.37
N LYS A 79 -4.57 -14.81 1.83
CA LYS A 79 -3.53 -15.61 2.50
C LYS A 79 -3.09 -14.98 3.82
N LEU A 80 -2.90 -13.66 3.85
CA LEU A 80 -2.52 -12.95 5.07
C LEU A 80 -3.59 -13.09 6.15
N ILE A 81 -4.88 -12.97 5.79
CA ILE A 81 -6.00 -13.15 6.71
C ILE A 81 -6.00 -14.57 7.28
N ASP A 82 -5.83 -15.59 6.42
CA ASP A 82 -5.76 -16.99 6.85
C ASP A 82 -4.58 -17.26 7.81
N ASP A 83 -3.39 -16.77 7.47
CA ASP A 83 -2.19 -16.89 8.31
C ASP A 83 -2.37 -16.17 9.68
N ILE A 84 -3.03 -15.01 9.70
CA ILE A 84 -3.37 -14.26 10.93
C ILE A 84 -4.37 -15.05 11.79
N SER A 85 -5.40 -15.62 11.17
CA SER A 85 -6.43 -16.40 11.88
C SER A 85 -5.86 -17.67 12.52
N GLN A 86 -4.85 -18.29 11.91
CA GLN A 86 -4.21 -19.48 12.46
C GLN A 86 -3.24 -19.14 13.60
N ASN A 87 -2.36 -18.16 13.41
CA ASN A 87 -1.39 -17.78 14.43
C ASN A 87 -0.92 -16.33 14.27
N LEU A 88 -1.64 -15.44 14.96
CA LEU A 88 -1.34 -14.02 14.96
C LEU A 88 0.11 -13.72 15.35
N TYR A 89 0.63 -14.31 16.43
CA TYR A 89 1.99 -14.04 16.92
C TYR A 89 3.08 -14.41 15.90
N LYS A 90 2.97 -15.61 15.31
CA LYS A 90 3.90 -16.10 14.30
C LYS A 90 3.86 -15.22 13.04
N THR A 91 2.66 -14.85 12.59
CA THR A 91 2.46 -14.02 11.41
C THR A 91 3.01 -12.61 11.62
N THR A 92 2.78 -11.98 12.78
CA THR A 92 3.33 -10.66 13.12
C THR A 92 4.86 -10.69 13.20
N THR A 93 5.47 -11.74 13.78
CA THR A 93 6.93 -11.91 13.82
C THR A 93 7.53 -12.02 12.40
N GLN A 94 6.88 -12.76 11.51
CA GLN A 94 7.32 -12.90 10.12
C GLN A 94 7.19 -11.61 9.30
N LEU A 95 6.15 -10.81 9.56
CA LEU A 95 5.98 -9.49 8.94
C LEU A 95 7.09 -8.53 9.40
N HIS A 96 7.45 -8.54 10.68
CA HIS A 96 8.55 -7.72 11.21
C HIS A 96 9.90 -8.13 10.61
N ALA A 97 10.19 -9.43 10.50
CA ALA A 97 11.42 -9.93 9.87
C ALA A 97 11.57 -9.49 8.40
N LYS A 98 10.46 -9.22 7.71
CA LYS A 98 10.43 -8.69 6.35
C LYS A 98 10.44 -7.16 6.26
N GLY A 99 10.52 -6.47 7.41
CA GLY A 99 10.49 -5.00 7.49
C GLY A 99 9.14 -4.38 7.11
N LEU A 100 8.06 -5.16 7.12
CA LEU A 100 6.73 -4.70 6.72
C LEU A 100 5.98 -3.99 7.85
N ILE A 101 6.35 -4.27 9.10
CA ILE A 101 5.79 -3.65 10.31
C ILE A 101 6.91 -3.36 11.31
N PRO A 102 6.75 -2.38 12.23
CA PRO A 102 7.73 -2.10 13.27
C PRO A 102 7.68 -3.11 14.43
N GLN A 103 8.78 -3.25 15.18
CA GLN A 103 8.86 -4.11 16.38
C GLN A 103 7.74 -3.81 17.39
N GLN A 104 7.37 -2.54 17.55
CA GLN A 104 6.26 -2.12 18.42
C GLN A 104 4.95 -2.88 18.10
N ALA A 105 4.67 -3.18 16.83
CA ALA A 105 3.48 -3.90 16.45
C ALA A 105 3.51 -5.39 16.88
N VAL A 106 4.72 -5.98 17.00
CA VAL A 106 4.89 -7.33 17.57
C VAL A 106 4.64 -7.30 19.07
N ASP A 107 5.18 -6.29 19.75
CA ASP A 107 5.06 -6.13 21.19
C ASP A 107 3.59 -5.88 21.62
N ASP A 108 2.87 -5.05 20.87
CA ASP A 108 1.44 -4.78 21.11
C ASP A 108 0.57 -6.05 20.97
N VAL A 109 0.87 -6.90 20.00
CA VAL A 109 0.19 -8.19 19.80
C VAL A 109 0.46 -9.15 20.95
N LEU A 110 1.71 -9.22 21.43
CA LEU A 110 2.10 -10.00 22.59
C LEU A 110 1.36 -9.53 23.86
N VAL A 111 1.34 -8.22 24.10
CA VAL A 111 0.70 -7.62 25.27
C VAL A 111 -0.81 -7.85 25.26
N MET A 112 -1.48 -7.69 24.11
CA MET A 112 -2.91 -7.98 23.98
C MET A 112 -3.23 -9.45 24.24
N GLY A 113 -2.43 -10.39 23.71
CA GLY A 113 -2.62 -11.82 23.94
C GLY A 113 -2.52 -12.19 25.43
N VAL A 114 -1.47 -11.70 26.10
CA VAL A 114 -1.24 -11.93 27.53
C VAL A 114 -2.35 -11.32 28.40
N MET A 115 -2.83 -10.11 28.06
CA MET A 115 -3.93 -9.48 28.80
C MET A 115 -5.25 -10.23 28.61
N THR A 116 -5.55 -10.76 27.42
CA THR A 116 -6.77 -11.55 27.20
C THR A 116 -6.78 -12.86 27.97
N ASP A 117 -5.64 -13.52 28.13
CA ASP A 117 -5.54 -14.79 28.86
C ASP A 117 -5.59 -14.57 30.38
N TYR A 118 -4.92 -13.54 30.90
CA TYR A 118 -5.01 -13.16 32.32
C TYR A 118 -6.44 -12.75 32.72
N THR A 119 -7.13 -11.97 31.88
CA THR A 119 -8.51 -11.54 32.12
C THR A 119 -9.50 -12.72 32.12
N LYS A 120 -9.23 -13.78 31.34
CA LYS A 120 -10.02 -15.02 31.38
C LYS A 120 -9.73 -15.84 32.64
N ALA A 121 -8.47 -15.95 33.04
CA ALA A 121 -8.06 -16.71 34.22
C ALA A 121 -8.55 -16.09 35.55
N MET A 122 -8.68 -14.76 35.61
CA MET A 122 -9.15 -14.04 36.81
C MET A 122 -10.68 -14.05 37.01
N LYS A 123 -11.43 -14.65 36.07
CA LYS A 123 -12.89 -14.83 36.16
C LYS A 123 -13.33 -16.24 36.60
N LEU A 124 -12.39 -17.09 37.05
CA LEU A 124 -12.67 -18.34 37.78
C LEU A 124 -12.62 -18.10 39.29
#